data_AF-A0A6M8VVP6-F1
#
_entry.id   AF-A0A6M8VVP6-F1
#
_cell.length_a   1.000
_cell.length_b   1.000
_cell.length_c   1.000
_cell.angle_alpha   90.00
_cell.angle_beta   90.00
_cell.angle_gamma   90.00
#
_symmetry.space_group_name_H-M   'P 1'
#
loop_
_entity.id
_entity.type
_entity.pdbx_description
1 polymer ?
#
loop_
_entity_poly.entity_id
_entity_poly.type
_entity_poly.pdbx_seq_one_letter_code
_entity_poly.pdbx_strand_id
1 'polypeptide(L)'
;MSLIFLATAPAMAWVSVGSSPGFGTCTYTSIQDALDDGDTEIRILDNQDFVENVTISGSRSLRGGFSSCLAAALNQQLGSNATIDGSGSNLLPTVFVTTSSTASVTLENLTIIGGSVGVHTGGMDGALTVRDSLIGSNSGFSYGGGISVGNPGDLLQVIIRNSSIIENQSDYGGGIYCASANGLIRLESGAIADNFGAVDGGGVYLDNGCAFSSYAGSRFDDVLYSGILRNMTAGDGGGIYAAGGATVNINGHFGPYQLWGNNTDPATVAENSAGSDGGGIYAVGSETQVELLDALVRDNTADNRGGGAYVGSTASLTADLSGDTCWDGWRCSQWLDNSADGGGAHYGGHLAAYDGASVQLSRTHMGGGRAALGTALYASGLFTQLALDGSFLTGNGLASPGNDENYVIGVNAGASAELKHVTVSGNQSSAAALGANGTTSELTIRNSIVWHPTLPVLAATNSPVTTFDCVVVNENGSTGAGGVEVANPAFRNTVAGDYRLGAGSPAIDFCAGSDATASDVEHHSRGIDEPGSSNGAGLFDAGADEYLMVDALFSDRFAE
;
A
#
# COMPACT_ATOMS: atom_id res chain seq x y z
N MET A 1 -3.02 -26.18 -60.90
CA MET A 1 -3.47 -25.40 -59.73
C MET A 1 -3.38 -26.36 -58.55
N SER A 2 -2.19 -26.46 -57.93
CA SER A 2 -1.96 -27.38 -56.82
C SER A 2 -2.47 -26.71 -55.54
N LEU A 3 -3.56 -27.25 -55.01
CA LEU A 3 -4.04 -26.93 -53.66
C LEU A 3 -3.06 -27.59 -52.68
N ILE A 4 -2.20 -26.77 -52.06
CA ILE A 4 -1.45 -27.20 -50.87
C ILE A 4 -2.45 -27.10 -49.72
N PHE A 5 -2.97 -28.25 -49.28
CA PHE A 5 -3.60 -28.35 -47.98
C PHE A 5 -2.50 -28.21 -46.92
N LEU A 6 -2.49 -27.08 -46.20
CA LEU A 6 -1.84 -27.05 -44.89
C LEU A 6 -2.67 -27.95 -43.98
N ALA A 7 -2.17 -29.16 -43.73
CA ALA A 7 -2.67 -29.98 -42.65
C ALA A 7 -2.13 -29.37 -41.35
N THR A 8 -2.98 -28.65 -40.62
CA THR A 8 -2.69 -28.28 -39.23
C THR A 8 -2.60 -29.56 -38.41
N ALA A 9 -1.45 -29.80 -37.77
CA ALA A 9 -1.31 -30.92 -36.84
C ALA A 9 -2.38 -30.80 -35.74
N PRO A 10 -2.95 -31.92 -35.24
CA PRO A 10 -3.88 -31.84 -34.13
C PRO A 10 -3.14 -31.36 -32.88
N ALA A 11 -3.66 -30.31 -32.23
CA ALA A 11 -3.13 -29.81 -30.96
C ALA A 11 -3.07 -30.95 -29.93
N MET A 12 -1.90 -31.14 -29.32
CA MET A 12 -1.72 -32.12 -28.25
C MET A 12 -2.22 -31.54 -26.92
N ALA A 13 -2.61 -32.42 -26.00
CA ALA A 13 -3.06 -31.99 -24.67
C ALA A 13 -1.95 -31.28 -23.87
N TRP A 14 -0.69 -31.62 -24.15
CA TRP A 14 0.51 -30.94 -23.68
C TRP A 14 1.69 -31.28 -24.60
N VAL A 15 2.68 -30.39 -24.65
CA VAL A 15 3.95 -30.59 -25.36
C VAL A 15 5.13 -30.22 -24.48
N SER A 16 6.32 -30.72 -24.83
CA SER A 16 7.56 -30.40 -24.11
C SER A 16 8.52 -29.64 -25.01
N VAL A 17 9.24 -28.67 -24.43
CA VAL A 17 10.14 -27.77 -25.15
C VAL A 17 11.52 -27.77 -24.52
N GLY A 18 12.54 -28.07 -25.33
CA GLY A 18 13.94 -27.90 -24.96
C GLY A 18 14.86 -29.02 -25.43
N SER A 19 16.12 -28.99 -24.98
CA SER A 19 17.11 -30.02 -25.29
C SER A 19 17.36 -30.90 -24.06
N SER A 20 16.75 -32.09 -24.04
CA SER A 20 16.85 -33.01 -22.90
C SER A 20 18.32 -33.38 -22.58
N PRO A 21 18.78 -33.23 -21.33
CA PRO A 21 20.11 -33.69 -20.92
C PRO A 21 20.17 -35.22 -20.70
N GLY A 22 19.06 -35.94 -20.91
CA GLY A 22 18.94 -37.38 -20.64
C GLY A 22 17.96 -38.11 -21.57
N PHE A 23 17.25 -39.11 -21.03
CA PHE A 23 16.27 -39.89 -21.82
C PHE A 23 15.04 -39.05 -22.22
N GLY A 24 14.58 -39.26 -23.44
CA GLY A 24 13.43 -38.57 -24.03
C GLY A 24 13.84 -37.43 -24.96
N THR A 25 13.08 -37.25 -26.03
CA THR A 25 13.17 -36.11 -26.94
C THR A 25 11.98 -35.22 -26.70
N CYS A 26 12.22 -33.92 -26.53
CA CYS A 26 11.15 -32.95 -26.44
C CYS A 26 10.43 -32.82 -27.78
N THR A 27 9.19 -32.36 -27.74
CA THR A 27 8.36 -32.16 -28.93
C THR A 27 8.94 -31.06 -29.80
N TYR A 28 9.34 -29.95 -29.16
CA TYR A 28 9.91 -28.77 -29.80
C TYR A 28 11.25 -28.38 -29.17
N THR A 29 12.03 -27.59 -29.91
CA THR A 29 13.27 -26.98 -29.42
C THR A 29 13.11 -25.50 -29.06
N SER A 30 12.09 -24.83 -29.60
CA SER A 30 11.74 -23.44 -29.29
C SER A 30 10.33 -23.36 -28.69
N ILE A 31 10.09 -22.30 -27.92
CA ILE A 31 8.76 -22.06 -27.33
C ILE A 31 7.81 -21.55 -28.41
N GLN A 32 8.29 -20.70 -29.32
CA GLN A 32 7.46 -20.14 -30.39
C GLN A 32 6.94 -21.22 -31.35
N ASP A 33 7.74 -22.23 -31.73
CA ASP A 33 7.26 -23.30 -32.62
C ASP A 33 6.08 -24.07 -32.02
N ALA A 34 6.10 -24.32 -30.70
CA ALA A 34 4.99 -24.96 -29.99
C ALA A 34 3.73 -24.08 -29.96
N LEU A 35 3.90 -22.75 -29.81
CA LEU A 35 2.80 -21.79 -29.84
C LEU A 35 2.15 -21.69 -31.22
N ASP A 36 2.97 -21.68 -32.28
CA ASP A 36 2.55 -21.57 -33.68
C ASP A 36 1.79 -22.81 -34.17
N ASP A 37 2.14 -24.00 -33.66
CA ASP A 37 1.41 -25.25 -33.92
C ASP A 37 0.06 -25.34 -33.16
N GLY A 38 -0.21 -24.38 -32.27
CA GLY A 38 -1.50 -24.25 -31.59
C GLY A 38 -1.63 -25.07 -30.30
N ASP A 39 -0.53 -25.57 -29.75
CA ASP A 39 -0.54 -26.36 -28.52
C ASP A 39 -0.90 -25.49 -27.31
N THR A 40 -1.70 -26.05 -26.40
CA THR A 40 -2.34 -25.28 -25.32
C THR A 40 -1.58 -25.34 -23.99
N GLU A 41 -0.89 -26.43 -23.70
CA GLU A 41 0.00 -26.57 -22.53
C GLU A 41 1.43 -26.87 -22.99
N ILE A 42 2.35 -25.97 -22.67
CA ILE A 42 3.75 -26.00 -23.09
C ILE A 42 4.61 -26.16 -21.84
N ARG A 43 5.26 -27.32 -21.71
CA ARG A 43 6.14 -27.67 -20.59
C ARG A 43 7.59 -27.43 -20.98
N ILE A 44 8.20 -26.43 -20.36
CA ILE A 44 9.49 -25.87 -20.74
C ILE A 44 10.56 -26.43 -19.79
N LEU A 45 11.66 -26.90 -20.36
CA LEU A 45 12.78 -27.40 -19.56
C LEU A 45 13.52 -26.26 -18.85
N ASP A 46 14.13 -26.54 -17.70
CA ASP A 46 14.84 -25.56 -16.87
C ASP A 46 16.37 -25.58 -17.03
N ASN A 47 16.88 -26.36 -17.99
CA ASN A 47 18.32 -26.64 -18.15
C ASN A 47 19.04 -25.70 -19.12
N GLN A 48 18.35 -24.68 -19.62
CA GLN A 48 18.78 -23.81 -20.70
C GLN A 48 17.93 -22.54 -20.72
N ASP A 49 18.50 -21.46 -21.25
CA ASP A 49 17.77 -20.21 -21.49
C ASP A 49 17.17 -20.23 -22.90
N PHE A 50 15.91 -19.83 -23.01
CA PHE A 50 15.21 -19.67 -24.27
C PHE A 50 15.27 -18.21 -24.69
N VAL A 51 16.28 -17.86 -25.51
CA VAL A 51 16.45 -16.49 -26.02
C VAL A 51 15.42 -16.23 -27.12
N GLU A 52 14.22 -15.83 -26.73
CA GLU A 52 13.03 -15.69 -27.57
C GLU A 52 12.14 -14.53 -27.08
N ASN A 53 11.53 -13.80 -28.02
CA ASN A 53 10.38 -12.94 -27.74
C ASN A 53 9.12 -13.67 -28.20
N VAL A 54 8.40 -14.29 -27.26
CA VAL A 54 7.30 -15.21 -27.58
C VAL A 54 5.98 -14.49 -27.76
N THR A 55 5.21 -14.92 -28.75
CA THR A 55 3.87 -14.39 -29.05
C THR A 55 2.80 -15.43 -28.76
N ILE A 56 1.91 -15.10 -27.83
CA ILE A 56 0.79 -15.94 -27.41
C ILE A 56 -0.49 -15.50 -28.10
N SER A 57 -1.13 -16.43 -28.80
CA SER A 57 -2.48 -16.26 -29.37
C SER A 57 -3.48 -17.18 -28.69
N GLY A 58 -4.60 -16.63 -28.21
CA GLY A 58 -5.63 -17.36 -27.46
C GLY A 58 -5.16 -17.90 -26.10
N SER A 59 -5.92 -18.85 -25.54
CA SER A 59 -5.62 -19.45 -24.23
C SER A 59 -4.42 -20.37 -24.29
N ARG A 60 -3.44 -20.19 -23.39
CA ARG A 60 -2.18 -20.94 -23.32
C ARG A 60 -1.69 -21.10 -21.88
N SER A 61 -0.98 -22.18 -21.60
CA SER A 61 -0.30 -22.42 -20.33
C SER A 61 1.17 -22.73 -20.59
N LEU A 62 2.05 -21.83 -20.17
CA LEU A 62 3.51 -22.01 -20.25
C LEU A 62 4.00 -22.35 -18.84
N ARG A 63 4.63 -23.52 -18.70
CA ARG A 63 5.00 -24.10 -17.40
C ARG A 63 6.47 -24.50 -17.43
N GLY A 64 7.31 -23.86 -16.63
CA GLY A 64 8.72 -24.24 -16.43
C GLY A 64 8.90 -25.28 -15.31
N GLY A 65 10.14 -25.54 -14.87
CA GLY A 65 10.38 -26.49 -13.77
C GLY A 65 10.60 -27.94 -14.15
N PHE A 66 10.87 -28.23 -15.42
CA PHE A 66 11.05 -29.59 -15.89
C PHE A 66 12.52 -29.87 -16.20
N SER A 67 13.16 -30.76 -15.45
CA SER A 67 14.59 -31.08 -15.64
C SER A 67 14.91 -31.93 -16.87
N SER A 68 13.88 -32.51 -17.50
CA SER A 68 14.01 -33.33 -18.71
C SER A 68 12.66 -33.49 -19.40
N CYS A 69 12.66 -33.92 -20.67
CA CYS A 69 11.42 -34.19 -21.40
C CYS A 69 10.65 -35.37 -20.79
N LEU A 70 11.32 -36.31 -20.11
CA LEU A 70 10.66 -37.36 -19.33
C LEU A 70 9.93 -36.78 -18.10
N ALA A 71 10.56 -35.87 -17.36
CA ALA A 71 9.93 -35.18 -16.25
C ALA A 71 8.71 -34.37 -16.73
N ALA A 72 8.84 -33.66 -17.86
CA ALA A 72 7.73 -32.99 -18.52
C ALA A 72 6.60 -33.97 -18.89
N ALA A 73 6.92 -35.14 -19.44
CA ALA A 73 5.92 -36.16 -19.79
C ALA A 73 5.19 -36.75 -18.58
N LEU A 74 5.90 -36.88 -17.46
CA LEU A 74 5.35 -37.35 -16.18
C LEU A 74 4.72 -36.23 -15.34
N ASN A 75 4.74 -34.98 -15.83
CA ASN A 75 4.33 -33.77 -15.11
C ASN A 75 5.02 -33.61 -13.74
N GLN A 76 6.32 -33.91 -13.69
CA GLN A 76 7.16 -33.78 -12.49
C GLN A 76 7.89 -32.43 -12.51
N GLN A 77 7.25 -31.43 -11.89
CA GLN A 77 7.73 -30.05 -11.83
C GLN A 77 8.59 -29.84 -10.57
N LEU A 78 9.75 -30.50 -10.53
CA LEU A 78 10.69 -30.47 -9.40
C LEU A 78 11.94 -29.62 -9.67
N GLY A 79 12.03 -29.07 -10.88
CA GLY A 79 13.11 -28.22 -11.33
C GLY A 79 12.96 -26.76 -10.91
N SER A 80 13.97 -25.96 -11.24
CA SER A 80 13.97 -24.51 -11.07
C SER A 80 13.13 -23.82 -12.15
N ASN A 81 12.92 -22.51 -12.03
CA ASN A 81 12.22 -21.75 -13.05
C ASN A 81 12.89 -21.92 -14.42
N ALA A 82 12.09 -22.10 -15.47
CA ALA A 82 12.61 -22.06 -16.84
C ALA A 82 12.75 -20.62 -17.32
N THR A 83 13.88 -20.27 -17.92
CA THR A 83 14.17 -18.89 -18.36
C THR A 83 13.67 -18.64 -19.78
N ILE A 84 12.85 -17.61 -19.95
CA ILE A 84 12.54 -16.98 -21.24
C ILE A 84 13.24 -15.62 -21.26
N ASP A 85 14.22 -15.48 -22.17
CA ASP A 85 15.05 -14.28 -22.29
C ASP A 85 14.73 -13.53 -23.59
N GLY A 86 14.09 -12.37 -23.46
CA GLY A 86 13.72 -11.48 -24.56
C GLY A 86 14.88 -10.67 -25.14
N SER A 87 16.12 -10.89 -24.69
CA SER A 87 17.30 -10.12 -25.12
C SER A 87 17.63 -10.22 -26.62
N GLY A 88 17.01 -11.17 -27.33
CA GLY A 88 17.04 -11.24 -28.80
C GLY A 88 16.48 -10.00 -29.50
N SER A 89 15.58 -9.25 -28.85
CA SER A 89 15.08 -7.96 -29.29
C SER A 89 14.63 -7.09 -28.11
N ASN A 90 15.49 -6.16 -27.69
CA ASN A 90 15.21 -5.20 -26.62
C ASN A 90 14.13 -4.15 -26.96
N LEU A 91 13.50 -4.24 -28.13
CA LEU A 91 12.36 -3.42 -28.52
C LEU A 91 11.02 -4.14 -28.31
N LEU A 92 11.05 -5.47 -28.17
CA LEU A 92 9.85 -6.29 -28.06
C LEU A 92 9.66 -6.80 -26.62
N PRO A 93 8.41 -7.04 -26.19
CA PRO A 93 8.16 -7.76 -24.96
C PRO A 93 8.78 -9.16 -24.99
N THR A 94 9.18 -9.69 -23.83
CA THR A 94 9.61 -11.09 -23.72
C THR A 94 8.43 -12.02 -23.96
N VAL A 95 7.26 -11.71 -23.38
CA VAL A 95 5.98 -12.38 -23.64
C VAL A 95 4.97 -11.36 -24.17
N PHE A 96 4.51 -11.53 -25.40
CA PHE A 96 3.47 -10.71 -26.00
C PHE A 96 2.18 -11.51 -26.22
N VAL A 97 1.14 -11.21 -25.46
CA VAL A 97 -0.20 -11.71 -25.71
C VAL A 97 -0.89 -10.83 -26.75
N THR A 98 -1.21 -11.42 -27.90
CA THR A 98 -1.76 -10.68 -29.06
C THR A 98 -3.26 -10.88 -29.27
N THR A 99 -3.90 -11.70 -28.44
CA THR A 99 -5.33 -11.98 -28.56
C THR A 99 -6.16 -10.75 -28.21
N SER A 100 -7.25 -10.55 -28.95
CA SER A 100 -8.27 -9.51 -28.68
C SER A 100 -9.63 -10.13 -28.36
N SER A 101 -9.61 -11.33 -27.80
CA SER A 101 -10.77 -12.10 -27.37
C SER A 101 -10.52 -12.65 -25.97
N THR A 102 -11.57 -13.15 -25.33
CA THR A 102 -11.45 -13.85 -24.05
C THR A 102 -10.46 -15.01 -24.15
N ALA A 103 -9.45 -15.00 -23.30
CA ALA A 103 -8.44 -16.04 -23.18
C ALA A 103 -8.05 -16.27 -21.72
N SER A 104 -7.43 -17.41 -21.45
CA SER A 104 -6.76 -17.69 -20.18
C SER A 104 -5.30 -18.01 -20.47
N VAL A 105 -4.40 -17.16 -19.97
CA VAL A 105 -2.95 -17.32 -20.10
C VAL A 105 -2.38 -17.61 -18.72
N THR A 106 -1.67 -18.72 -18.59
CA THR A 106 -0.94 -19.08 -17.35
C THR A 106 0.55 -19.10 -17.60
N LEU A 107 1.29 -18.39 -16.76
CA LEU A 107 2.75 -18.34 -16.70
C LEU A 107 3.15 -18.93 -15.34
N GLU A 108 3.80 -20.09 -15.34
CA GLU A 108 4.08 -20.85 -14.12
C GLU A 108 5.51 -21.34 -14.06
N ASN A 109 6.19 -21.07 -12.94
CA ASN A 109 7.58 -21.49 -12.70
C ASN A 109 8.52 -21.01 -13.81
N LEU A 110 8.40 -19.74 -14.19
CA LEU A 110 9.18 -19.10 -15.25
C LEU A 110 10.04 -17.97 -14.70
N THR A 111 11.14 -17.69 -15.38
CA THR A 111 11.94 -16.47 -15.23
C THR A 111 11.86 -15.71 -16.56
N ILE A 112 11.25 -14.53 -16.56
CA ILE A 112 10.94 -13.74 -17.77
C ILE A 112 11.75 -12.44 -17.71
N ILE A 113 12.75 -12.33 -18.59
CA ILE A 113 13.78 -11.28 -18.53
C ILE A 113 14.12 -10.71 -19.91
N GLY A 114 14.92 -9.63 -19.94
CA GLY A 114 15.66 -9.17 -21.12
C GLY A 114 14.85 -8.45 -22.21
N GLY A 115 13.53 -8.39 -22.09
CA GLY A 115 12.65 -7.70 -23.05
C GLY A 115 12.49 -6.21 -22.75
N SER A 116 11.81 -5.50 -23.66
CA SER A 116 11.35 -4.13 -23.41
C SER A 116 10.27 -4.07 -22.33
N VAL A 117 9.49 -5.14 -22.23
CA VAL A 117 8.50 -5.41 -21.21
C VAL A 117 8.57 -6.91 -20.92
N GLY A 118 8.45 -7.34 -19.66
CA GLY A 118 8.38 -8.77 -19.35
C GLY A 118 7.15 -9.43 -19.98
N VAL A 119 5.97 -8.93 -19.65
CA VAL A 119 4.69 -9.42 -20.18
C VAL A 119 3.80 -8.27 -20.66
N HIS A 120 3.43 -8.26 -21.93
CA HIS A 120 2.45 -7.32 -22.47
C HIS A 120 1.15 -8.05 -22.84
N THR A 121 0.01 -7.61 -22.28
CA THR A 121 -1.27 -8.33 -22.41
C THR A 121 -2.05 -8.00 -23.69
N GLY A 122 -1.66 -6.97 -24.44
CA GLY A 122 -2.36 -6.55 -25.65
C GLY A 122 -3.82 -6.17 -25.38
N GLY A 123 -4.74 -6.59 -26.25
CA GLY A 123 -6.18 -6.35 -26.10
C GLY A 123 -6.94 -7.51 -25.43
N MET A 124 -6.24 -8.36 -24.68
CA MET A 124 -6.81 -9.59 -24.11
C MET A 124 -7.93 -9.30 -23.11
N ASP A 125 -9.03 -10.05 -23.22
CA ASP A 125 -10.01 -10.23 -22.15
C ASP A 125 -9.78 -11.57 -21.43
N GLY A 126 -10.33 -11.75 -20.23
CA GLY A 126 -10.24 -12.98 -19.45
C GLY A 126 -9.21 -12.89 -18.34
N ALA A 127 -8.22 -13.80 -18.31
CA ALA A 127 -7.28 -13.89 -17.19
C ALA A 127 -5.84 -14.16 -17.61
N LEU A 128 -4.90 -13.34 -17.11
CA LEU A 128 -3.48 -13.65 -17.03
C LEU A 128 -3.15 -14.09 -15.61
N THR A 129 -2.69 -15.32 -15.43
CA THR A 129 -2.21 -15.83 -14.14
C THR A 129 -0.70 -16.00 -14.18
N VAL A 130 0.02 -15.32 -13.29
CA VAL A 130 1.45 -15.49 -13.05
C VAL A 130 1.63 -16.16 -11.70
N ARG A 131 2.25 -17.34 -11.68
CA ARG A 131 2.47 -18.09 -10.44
C ARG A 131 3.87 -18.68 -10.32
N ASP A 132 4.42 -18.66 -9.11
CA ASP A 132 5.73 -19.22 -8.79
C ASP A 132 6.83 -18.72 -9.75
N SER A 133 6.70 -17.48 -10.23
CA SER A 133 7.48 -16.93 -11.34
C SER A 133 8.21 -15.66 -10.97
N LEU A 134 9.25 -15.35 -11.74
CA LEU A 134 10.03 -14.13 -11.67
C LEU A 134 9.86 -13.37 -12.99
N ILE A 135 9.42 -12.11 -12.93
CA ILE A 135 9.44 -11.18 -14.06
C ILE A 135 10.40 -10.07 -13.67
N GLY A 136 11.58 -10.03 -14.28
CA GLY A 136 12.58 -9.07 -13.85
C GLY A 136 13.62 -8.68 -14.87
N SER A 137 14.38 -7.62 -14.56
CA SER A 137 15.43 -7.11 -15.44
C SER A 137 14.95 -6.83 -16.87
N ASN A 138 13.69 -6.39 -17.01
CA ASN A 138 13.13 -5.92 -18.28
C ASN A 138 13.22 -4.40 -18.32
N SER A 139 13.58 -3.85 -19.47
CA SER A 139 13.86 -2.42 -19.60
C SER A 139 13.35 -1.91 -20.94
N GLY A 140 12.33 -1.05 -20.87
CA GLY A 140 11.71 -0.43 -22.04
C GLY A 140 11.53 1.07 -21.85
N PHE A 141 11.04 1.73 -22.89
CA PHE A 141 10.91 3.18 -22.86
C PHE A 141 9.64 3.60 -22.11
N SER A 142 8.43 3.19 -22.52
CA SER A 142 7.23 3.94 -22.08
C SER A 142 6.41 3.32 -20.94
N TYR A 143 6.08 2.03 -20.97
CA TYR A 143 5.00 1.51 -20.11
C TYR A 143 5.29 0.11 -19.56
N GLY A 144 5.23 -0.04 -18.23
CA GLY A 144 5.13 -1.36 -17.58
C GLY A 144 6.34 -2.24 -17.79
N GLY A 145 7.50 -1.89 -17.24
CA GLY A 145 8.73 -2.65 -17.46
C GLY A 145 8.57 -4.15 -17.17
N GLY A 146 7.90 -4.51 -16.08
CA GLY A 146 7.53 -5.89 -15.77
C GLY A 146 6.28 -6.35 -16.53
N ILE A 147 5.12 -5.79 -16.20
CA ILE A 147 3.83 -6.10 -16.83
C ILE A 147 3.19 -4.83 -17.38
N SER A 148 2.83 -4.86 -18.66
CA SER A 148 2.05 -3.82 -19.31
C SER A 148 0.66 -4.36 -19.62
N VAL A 149 -0.34 -3.85 -18.89
CA VAL A 149 -1.75 -4.10 -19.17
C VAL A 149 -2.15 -3.22 -20.34
N GLY A 150 -2.51 -3.83 -21.47
CA GLY A 150 -2.98 -3.08 -22.63
C GLY A 150 -4.40 -2.52 -22.42
N ASN A 151 -5.11 -2.22 -23.51
CA ASN A 151 -6.48 -1.71 -23.48
C ASN A 151 -7.48 -2.88 -23.61
N PRO A 152 -7.82 -3.63 -22.54
CA PRO A 152 -8.81 -4.70 -22.62
C PRO A 152 -10.17 -4.16 -23.07
N GLY A 153 -10.93 -4.98 -23.79
CA GLY A 153 -12.26 -4.61 -24.27
C GLY A 153 -13.29 -4.68 -23.15
N ASP A 154 -13.46 -5.86 -22.56
CA ASP A 154 -14.48 -6.17 -21.55
C ASP A 154 -13.91 -6.25 -20.13
N LEU A 155 -13.13 -7.28 -19.79
CA LEU A 155 -12.56 -7.45 -18.46
C LEU A 155 -11.29 -8.30 -18.55
N LEU A 156 -10.18 -7.77 -18.04
CA LEU A 156 -8.93 -8.53 -17.90
C LEU A 156 -8.55 -8.59 -16.42
N GLN A 157 -8.40 -9.81 -15.91
CA GLN A 157 -7.86 -10.08 -14.59
C GLN A 157 -6.40 -10.51 -14.68
N VAL A 158 -5.50 -9.76 -14.06
CA VAL A 158 -4.11 -10.15 -13.86
C VAL A 158 -3.97 -10.64 -12.42
N ILE A 159 -3.62 -11.91 -12.24
CA ILE A 159 -3.50 -12.57 -10.93
C ILE A 159 -2.04 -12.97 -10.74
N ILE A 160 -1.42 -12.44 -9.69
CA ILE A 160 0.00 -12.69 -9.37
C ILE A 160 0.05 -13.43 -8.03
N ARG A 161 0.67 -14.62 -8.03
CA ARG A 161 0.75 -15.53 -6.87
C ARG A 161 2.16 -16.03 -6.68
N ASN A 162 2.71 -15.93 -5.48
CA ASN A 162 4.05 -16.42 -5.13
C ASN A 162 5.09 -15.99 -6.17
N SER A 163 4.95 -14.77 -6.71
CA SER A 163 5.72 -14.32 -7.86
C SER A 163 6.29 -12.94 -7.58
N SER A 164 7.44 -12.67 -8.20
CA SER A 164 8.15 -11.41 -8.01
C SER A 164 8.26 -10.65 -9.32
N ILE A 165 7.91 -9.37 -9.30
CA ILE A 165 8.10 -8.41 -10.40
C ILE A 165 9.18 -7.45 -9.93
N ILE A 166 10.42 -7.66 -10.36
CA ILE A 166 11.58 -6.98 -9.77
C ILE A 166 12.60 -6.45 -10.76
N GLU A 167 13.29 -5.36 -10.39
CA GLU A 167 14.38 -4.79 -11.18
C GLU A 167 13.96 -4.42 -12.62
N ASN A 168 12.70 -4.06 -12.82
CA ASN A 168 12.20 -3.63 -14.13
C ASN A 168 12.21 -2.10 -14.24
N GLN A 169 12.32 -1.62 -15.48
CA GLN A 169 12.43 -0.19 -15.79
C GLN A 169 11.53 0.24 -16.95
N SER A 170 10.80 1.35 -16.75
CA SER A 170 10.02 2.07 -17.78
C SER A 170 9.83 3.54 -17.39
N ASP A 171 9.25 4.36 -18.27
CA ASP A 171 8.85 5.74 -17.91
C ASP A 171 7.70 5.72 -16.88
N TYR A 172 6.66 4.93 -17.14
CA TYR A 172 5.50 4.78 -16.26
C TYR A 172 5.35 3.34 -15.79
N GLY A 173 5.21 3.14 -14.47
CA GLY A 173 4.96 1.83 -13.89
C GLY A 173 6.15 0.89 -14.08
N GLY A 174 7.28 1.15 -13.43
CA GLY A 174 8.51 0.35 -13.59
C GLY A 174 8.24 -1.14 -13.48
N GLY A 175 7.44 -1.55 -12.48
CA GLY A 175 6.93 -2.91 -12.34
C GLY A 175 5.70 -3.16 -13.20
N ILE A 176 4.59 -2.46 -12.93
CA ILE A 176 3.29 -2.67 -13.58
C ILE A 176 2.72 -1.35 -14.09
N TYR A 177 2.22 -1.35 -15.33
CA TYR A 177 1.44 -0.25 -15.88
C TYR A 177 0.04 -0.71 -16.28
N CYS A 178 -0.97 0.10 -15.94
CA CYS A 178 -2.34 -0.08 -16.40
C CYS A 178 -3.08 1.24 -16.57
N ALA A 179 -3.70 1.42 -17.73
CA ALA A 179 -4.49 2.61 -18.05
C ALA A 179 -5.80 2.22 -18.73
N SER A 180 -6.60 1.37 -18.07
CA SER A 180 -7.88 0.89 -18.59
C SER A 180 -8.90 0.64 -17.48
N ALA A 181 -10.13 1.09 -17.69
CA ALA A 181 -11.24 1.01 -16.73
C ALA A 181 -11.66 -0.43 -16.41
N ASN A 182 -11.24 -1.37 -17.25
CA ASN A 182 -11.60 -2.79 -17.18
C ASN A 182 -10.41 -3.68 -16.78
N GLY A 183 -9.26 -3.07 -16.45
CA GLY A 183 -8.10 -3.78 -15.94
C GLY A 183 -8.24 -4.02 -14.44
N LEU A 184 -8.20 -5.28 -14.02
CA LEU A 184 -8.17 -5.68 -12.62
C LEU A 184 -6.87 -6.42 -12.33
N ILE A 185 -6.04 -5.89 -11.44
CA ILE A 185 -4.75 -6.47 -11.09
C ILE A 185 -4.77 -6.87 -9.63
N ARG A 186 -4.33 -8.09 -9.32
CA ARG A 186 -4.33 -8.60 -7.96
C ARG A 186 -3.02 -9.31 -7.64
N LEU A 187 -2.30 -8.74 -6.68
CA LEU A 187 -1.12 -9.35 -6.06
C LEU A 187 -1.60 -10.12 -4.81
N GLU A 188 -1.67 -11.44 -4.91
CA GLU A 188 -2.08 -12.29 -3.79
C GLU A 188 -0.93 -12.59 -2.83
N SER A 189 0.27 -12.79 -3.38
CA SER A 189 1.50 -13.06 -2.64
C SER A 189 2.72 -12.82 -3.52
N GLY A 190 3.85 -12.48 -2.91
CA GLY A 190 5.11 -12.15 -3.58
C GLY A 190 5.39 -10.65 -3.57
N ALA A 191 6.17 -10.15 -4.52
CA ALA A 191 6.69 -8.78 -4.47
C ALA A 191 6.57 -8.02 -5.79
N ILE A 192 6.31 -6.72 -5.69
CA ILE A 192 6.59 -5.73 -6.73
C ILE A 192 7.66 -4.82 -6.16
N ALA A 193 8.90 -5.02 -6.59
CA ALA A 193 10.00 -4.43 -5.84
C ALA A 193 11.26 -4.11 -6.64
N ASP A 194 12.07 -3.18 -6.17
CA ASP A 194 13.28 -2.73 -6.87
C ASP A 194 13.02 -2.26 -8.32
N ASN A 195 11.79 -1.84 -8.64
CA ASN A 195 11.46 -1.33 -9.97
C ASN A 195 11.66 0.19 -10.05
N PHE A 196 11.95 0.67 -11.26
CA PHE A 196 12.22 2.08 -11.52
C PHE A 196 11.30 2.67 -12.59
N GLY A 197 10.54 3.70 -12.21
CA GLY A 197 9.72 4.53 -13.09
C GLY A 197 10.42 5.85 -13.39
N ALA A 198 10.82 6.12 -14.63
CA ALA A 198 11.56 7.35 -14.94
C ALA A 198 10.71 8.63 -14.86
N VAL A 199 9.39 8.49 -14.92
CA VAL A 199 8.42 9.60 -14.78
C VAL A 199 7.59 9.39 -13.53
N ASP A 200 6.67 8.41 -13.50
CA ASP A 200 5.78 8.18 -12.37
C ASP A 200 5.53 6.69 -12.13
N GLY A 201 5.18 6.30 -10.90
CA GLY A 201 4.85 4.93 -10.56
C GLY A 201 6.07 4.02 -10.63
N GLY A 202 6.93 4.06 -9.61
CA GLY A 202 8.13 3.20 -9.58
C GLY A 202 7.75 1.72 -9.61
N GLY A 203 6.84 1.31 -8.73
CA GLY A 203 6.29 -0.04 -8.68
C GLY A 203 5.10 -0.20 -9.63
N VAL A 204 4.04 0.56 -9.39
CA VAL A 204 2.75 0.43 -10.09
C VAL A 204 2.26 1.80 -10.57
N TYR A 205 1.81 1.88 -11.82
CA TYR A 205 1.12 3.03 -12.38
C TYR A 205 -0.30 2.65 -12.81
N LEU A 206 -1.30 3.39 -12.31
CA LEU A 206 -2.72 3.17 -12.55
C LEU A 206 -3.39 4.46 -13.03
N ASP A 207 -4.13 4.36 -14.13
CA ASP A 207 -4.91 5.45 -14.69
C ASP A 207 -6.20 4.94 -15.36
N ASN A 208 -7.07 5.86 -15.79
CA ASN A 208 -8.30 5.60 -16.54
C ASN A 208 -9.19 4.52 -15.90
N GLY A 209 -9.34 4.52 -14.57
CA GLY A 209 -10.22 3.60 -13.86
C GLY A 209 -9.63 2.22 -13.55
N CYS A 210 -8.35 1.98 -13.81
CA CYS A 210 -7.75 0.67 -13.50
C CYS A 210 -7.79 0.36 -12.00
N ALA A 211 -8.05 -0.91 -11.66
CA ALA A 211 -8.10 -1.38 -10.28
C ALA A 211 -6.90 -2.26 -9.93
N PHE A 212 -6.31 -1.99 -8.78
CA PHE A 212 -5.22 -2.77 -8.22
C PHE A 212 -5.53 -3.17 -6.77
N SER A 213 -5.32 -4.43 -6.44
CA SER A 213 -5.42 -4.94 -5.07
C SER A 213 -4.17 -5.71 -4.68
N SER A 214 -3.61 -5.41 -3.51
CA SER A 214 -2.50 -6.15 -2.93
C SER A 214 -2.89 -6.74 -1.59
N TYR A 215 -2.61 -8.02 -1.44
CA TYR A 215 -2.69 -8.79 -0.19
C TYR A 215 -1.30 -9.25 0.27
N ALA A 216 -0.26 -8.86 -0.46
CA ALA A 216 1.10 -9.25 -0.18
C ALA A 216 1.77 -8.25 0.76
N GLY A 217 2.50 -8.79 1.72
CA GLY A 217 3.40 -8.04 2.57
C GLY A 217 4.06 -8.95 3.59
N SER A 218 4.78 -8.35 4.54
CA SER A 218 5.48 -9.06 5.61
C SER A 218 5.71 -8.12 6.80
N ARG A 219 5.91 -8.70 7.97
CA ARG A 219 6.22 -7.95 9.20
C ARG A 219 7.65 -7.41 9.17
N PHE A 220 7.93 -6.45 10.04
CA PHE A 220 9.22 -5.75 10.16
C PHE A 220 10.43 -6.66 10.38
N ASP A 221 10.24 -7.77 11.09
CA ASP A 221 11.29 -8.69 11.50
C ASP A 221 11.48 -9.85 10.52
N ASP A 222 10.64 -9.94 9.49
CA ASP A 222 10.72 -10.99 8.51
C ASP A 222 11.72 -10.65 7.40
N VAL A 223 12.48 -11.64 6.96
CA VAL A 223 13.41 -11.54 5.83
C VAL A 223 12.67 -11.79 4.50
N LEU A 224 11.34 -11.91 4.55
CA LEU A 224 10.51 -12.15 3.39
C LEU A 224 10.41 -10.90 2.50
N TYR A 225 10.78 -11.09 1.25
CA TYR A 225 10.66 -10.09 0.21
C TYR A 225 9.23 -10.13 -0.36
N SER A 226 8.28 -9.42 0.27
CA SER A 226 6.84 -9.51 -0.01
C SER A 226 6.14 -8.16 0.16
N GLY A 227 5.27 -7.80 -0.78
CA GLY A 227 4.56 -6.52 -0.86
C GLY A 227 5.07 -5.58 -1.97
N ILE A 228 4.87 -4.28 -1.79
CA ILE A 228 5.31 -3.23 -2.73
C ILE A 228 6.46 -2.47 -2.09
N LEU A 229 7.68 -2.74 -2.53
CA LEU A 229 8.86 -2.32 -1.78
C LEU A 229 10.06 -1.89 -2.59
N ARG A 230 10.82 -0.92 -2.06
CA ARG A 230 12.08 -0.45 -2.67
C ARG A 230 11.93 0.00 -4.13
N ASN A 231 10.73 0.40 -4.54
CA ASN A 231 10.51 0.96 -5.86
C ASN A 231 10.84 2.45 -5.86
N MET A 232 11.34 2.94 -6.99
CA MET A 232 11.82 4.31 -7.10
C MET A 232 11.24 5.00 -8.34
N THR A 233 10.94 6.28 -8.21
CA THR A 233 10.62 7.13 -9.35
C THR A 233 11.24 8.52 -9.24
N ALA A 234 11.46 9.18 -10.38
CA ALA A 234 11.92 10.57 -10.42
C ALA A 234 10.76 11.57 -10.24
N GLY A 235 9.51 11.18 -10.49
CA GLY A 235 8.31 11.99 -10.26
C GLY A 235 7.54 11.48 -9.04
N ASP A 236 6.28 11.12 -9.25
CA ASP A 236 5.32 10.84 -8.18
C ASP A 236 4.99 9.34 -8.05
N GLY A 237 4.72 8.89 -6.82
CA GLY A 237 4.28 7.52 -6.57
C GLY A 237 5.42 6.50 -6.66
N GLY A 238 6.35 6.51 -5.72
CA GLY A 238 7.48 5.56 -5.69
C GLY A 238 6.99 4.11 -5.70
N GLY A 239 6.08 3.78 -4.79
CA GLY A 239 5.40 2.48 -4.78
C GLY A 239 4.27 2.43 -5.81
N ILE A 240 3.28 3.31 -5.66
CA ILE A 240 2.05 3.33 -6.46
C ILE A 240 1.73 4.76 -6.89
N TYR A 241 1.49 4.95 -8.19
CA TYR A 241 0.84 6.13 -8.76
C TYR A 241 -0.59 5.76 -9.18
N ALA A 242 -1.59 6.54 -8.75
CA ALA A 242 -3.00 6.34 -9.07
C ALA A 242 -3.66 7.66 -9.51
N ALA A 243 -4.28 7.64 -10.70
CA ALA A 243 -5.00 8.77 -11.27
C ALA A 243 -6.24 8.34 -12.07
N GLY A 244 -6.99 9.32 -12.57
CA GLY A 244 -8.05 9.11 -13.57
C GLY A 244 -9.14 8.12 -13.16
N GLY A 245 -9.54 8.13 -11.87
CA GLY A 245 -10.56 7.21 -11.36
C GLY A 245 -10.03 5.84 -10.95
N ALA A 246 -8.71 5.65 -10.90
CA ALA A 246 -8.11 4.39 -10.47
C ALA A 246 -8.48 4.02 -9.03
N THR A 247 -8.52 2.72 -8.75
CA THR A 247 -8.81 2.19 -7.42
C THR A 247 -7.65 1.35 -6.91
N VAL A 248 -7.24 1.61 -5.67
CA VAL A 248 -6.15 0.90 -4.99
C VAL A 248 -6.68 0.33 -3.69
N ASN A 249 -6.50 -0.97 -3.48
CA ASN A 249 -6.84 -1.65 -2.23
C ASN A 249 -5.62 -2.38 -1.68
N ILE A 250 -5.13 -1.98 -0.51
CA ILE A 250 -4.02 -2.62 0.20
C ILE A 250 -4.62 -3.29 1.44
N ASN A 251 -4.66 -4.61 1.43
CA ASN A 251 -5.46 -5.37 2.40
C ASN A 251 -4.63 -6.47 3.07
N GLY A 252 -4.22 -6.21 4.31
CA GLY A 252 -3.49 -7.13 5.19
C GLY A 252 -4.37 -8.14 5.92
N HIS A 253 -5.52 -8.46 5.33
CA HIS A 253 -6.48 -9.44 5.82
C HIS A 253 -6.88 -10.39 4.67
N PHE A 254 -7.64 -11.43 4.99
CA PHE A 254 -8.30 -12.28 4.01
C PHE A 254 -9.18 -11.48 3.06
N GLY A 255 -8.98 -11.73 1.77
CA GLY A 255 -9.92 -11.31 0.74
C GLY A 255 -11.23 -12.10 0.79
N PRO A 256 -12.15 -11.83 -0.15
CA PRO A 256 -13.42 -12.52 -0.27
C PRO A 256 -13.29 -14.04 -0.22
N TYR A 257 -14.11 -14.69 0.61
CA TYR A 257 -14.13 -16.14 0.82
C TYR A 257 -12.81 -16.73 1.36
N GLN A 258 -11.88 -15.91 1.89
CA GLN A 258 -10.61 -16.36 2.46
C GLN A 258 -9.73 -17.15 1.47
N LEU A 259 -9.82 -16.81 0.18
CA LEU A 259 -9.08 -17.49 -0.89
C LEU A 259 -7.65 -16.94 -1.08
N TRP A 260 -7.38 -15.74 -0.58
CA TRP A 260 -6.09 -15.04 -0.64
C TRP A 260 -5.99 -14.06 0.52
N GLY A 261 -4.80 -13.53 0.77
CA GLY A 261 -4.48 -12.81 2.01
C GLY A 261 -4.39 -13.75 3.20
N ASN A 262 -4.05 -13.19 4.35
CA ASN A 262 -4.02 -13.88 5.64
C ASN A 262 -4.17 -12.83 6.76
N ASN A 263 -4.17 -13.26 8.02
CA ASN A 263 -4.29 -12.36 9.19
C ASN A 263 -3.01 -12.34 10.03
N THR A 264 -1.96 -12.97 9.51
CA THR A 264 -0.66 -13.07 10.17
C THR A 264 0.29 -12.04 9.62
N ASP A 265 0.17 -11.62 8.37
CA ASP A 265 1.07 -10.71 7.69
C ASP A 265 0.31 -9.50 7.17
N PRO A 266 0.84 -8.28 7.34
CA PRO A 266 0.24 -7.11 6.74
C PRO A 266 0.35 -7.17 5.22
N ALA A 267 -0.51 -6.43 4.52
CA ALA A 267 -0.19 -5.96 3.17
C ALA A 267 0.71 -4.73 3.28
N THR A 268 1.86 -4.75 2.59
CA THR A 268 2.97 -3.83 2.87
C THR A 268 3.28 -2.93 1.69
N VAL A 269 3.41 -1.61 1.97
CA VAL A 269 3.99 -0.60 1.07
C VAL A 269 5.19 0.01 1.80
N ALA A 270 6.40 -0.39 1.44
CA ALA A 270 7.59 -0.09 2.23
C ALA A 270 8.80 0.38 1.44
N GLU A 271 9.60 1.28 2.02
CA GLU A 271 10.94 1.62 1.48
C GLU A 271 10.90 2.18 0.05
N ASN A 272 9.76 2.68 -0.42
CA ASN A 272 9.63 3.25 -1.75
C ASN A 272 10.04 4.73 -1.75
N SER A 273 10.56 5.22 -2.89
CA SER A 273 11.10 6.57 -3.03
C SER A 273 10.52 7.31 -4.22
N ALA A 274 10.06 8.54 -4.01
CA ALA A 274 9.59 9.45 -5.06
C ALA A 274 10.42 10.74 -5.09
N GLY A 275 10.85 11.15 -6.28
CA GLY A 275 11.55 12.43 -6.50
C GLY A 275 10.65 13.66 -6.41
N SER A 276 9.34 13.48 -6.20
CA SER A 276 8.39 14.55 -5.93
C SER A 276 7.45 14.19 -4.78
N ASP A 277 6.28 13.58 -5.03
CA ASP A 277 5.26 13.37 -4.00
C ASP A 277 4.84 11.89 -3.90
N GLY A 278 4.38 11.49 -2.72
CA GLY A 278 3.83 10.14 -2.51
C GLY A 278 4.88 9.04 -2.63
N GLY A 279 5.84 9.00 -1.70
CA GLY A 279 6.91 8.00 -1.71
C GLY A 279 6.37 6.57 -1.79
N GLY A 280 5.40 6.26 -0.94
CA GLY A 280 4.63 5.03 -1.01
C GLY A 280 3.52 5.11 -2.06
N ILE A 281 2.58 6.04 -1.86
CA ILE A 281 1.35 6.14 -2.67
C ILE A 281 1.12 7.59 -3.11
N TYR A 282 0.88 7.81 -4.39
CA TYR A 282 0.40 9.08 -4.93
C TYR A 282 -0.98 8.89 -5.55
N ALA A 283 -1.99 9.63 -5.07
CA ALA A 283 -3.37 9.52 -5.52
C ALA A 283 -3.96 10.88 -5.90
N VAL A 284 -4.39 11.04 -7.15
CA VAL A 284 -4.96 12.29 -7.66
C VAL A 284 -6.14 12.11 -8.60
N GLY A 285 -6.96 13.15 -8.70
CA GLY A 285 -8.06 13.22 -9.65
C GLY A 285 -9.37 12.70 -9.06
N SER A 286 -10.47 13.13 -9.69
CA SER A 286 -11.81 12.72 -9.29
C SER A 286 -11.98 11.21 -9.41
N GLU A 287 -12.74 10.63 -8.48
CA GLU A 287 -13.08 9.20 -8.42
C GLU A 287 -11.91 8.25 -8.10
N THR A 288 -10.67 8.77 -8.04
CA THR A 288 -9.50 8.02 -7.61
C THR A 288 -9.60 7.70 -6.11
N GLN A 289 -9.49 6.42 -5.77
CA GLN A 289 -9.74 5.92 -4.41
C GLN A 289 -8.60 5.00 -3.96
N VAL A 290 -8.14 5.21 -2.72
CA VAL A 290 -7.20 4.34 -2.03
C VAL A 290 -7.83 3.84 -0.74
N GLU A 291 -7.84 2.53 -0.54
CA GLU A 291 -8.30 1.88 0.69
C GLU A 291 -7.17 1.05 1.27
N LEU A 292 -6.87 1.28 2.54
CA LEU A 292 -5.90 0.51 3.32
C LEU A 292 -6.62 -0.17 4.48
N LEU A 293 -6.54 -1.49 4.54
CA LEU A 293 -7.12 -2.30 5.61
C LEU A 293 -6.03 -3.18 6.21
N ASP A 294 -5.78 -3.06 7.51
CA ASP A 294 -4.71 -3.78 8.21
C ASP A 294 -3.34 -3.69 7.50
N ALA A 295 -3.09 -2.54 6.87
CA ALA A 295 -1.92 -2.31 6.04
C ALA A 295 -0.73 -1.79 6.86
N LEU A 296 0.46 -2.07 6.35
CA LEU A 296 1.72 -1.51 6.84
C LEU A 296 2.34 -0.59 5.78
N VAL A 297 2.34 0.72 6.05
CA VAL A 297 2.98 1.74 5.22
C VAL A 297 4.22 2.27 5.92
N ARG A 298 5.42 1.90 5.47
CA ARG A 298 6.66 2.24 6.22
C ARG A 298 7.84 2.69 5.41
N ASP A 299 8.72 3.48 6.02
CA ASP A 299 10.03 3.84 5.48
C ASP A 299 9.97 4.43 4.05
N ASN A 300 8.81 4.93 3.63
CA ASN A 300 8.67 5.52 2.31
C ASN A 300 9.12 6.97 2.35
N THR A 301 9.76 7.40 1.27
CA THR A 301 10.41 8.71 1.20
C THR A 301 9.92 9.48 -0.03
N ALA A 302 9.57 10.75 0.15
CA ALA A 302 9.25 11.67 -0.93
C ALA A 302 10.11 12.93 -0.81
N ASP A 303 10.58 13.47 -1.94
CA ASP A 303 11.37 14.68 -1.91
C ASP A 303 10.53 15.92 -1.49
N ASN A 304 9.21 15.95 -1.73
CA ASN A 304 8.36 17.10 -1.46
C ASN A 304 7.28 16.84 -0.41
N ARG A 305 6.32 15.95 -0.69
CA ARG A 305 5.12 15.77 0.16
C ARG A 305 4.70 14.32 0.28
N GLY A 306 4.24 13.94 1.47
CA GLY A 306 3.58 12.65 1.66
C GLY A 306 4.55 11.49 1.49
N GLY A 307 5.52 11.34 2.39
CA GLY A 307 6.47 10.23 2.35
C GLY A 307 5.76 8.88 2.22
N GLY A 308 4.76 8.66 3.07
CA GLY A 308 3.86 7.50 2.96
C GLY A 308 2.86 7.68 1.82
N ALA A 309 2.07 8.76 1.85
CA ALA A 309 1.06 9.03 0.83
C ALA A 309 0.83 10.52 0.53
N TYR A 310 0.59 10.84 -0.73
CA TYR A 310 0.03 12.11 -1.17
C TYR A 310 -1.37 11.89 -1.75
N VAL A 311 -2.34 12.71 -1.33
CA VAL A 311 -3.72 12.68 -1.82
C VAL A 311 -4.10 14.07 -2.28
N GLY A 312 -4.53 14.21 -3.54
CA GLY A 312 -4.80 15.51 -4.14
C GLY A 312 -5.95 15.52 -5.12
N SER A 313 -6.34 16.71 -5.58
CA SER A 313 -7.25 16.89 -6.72
C SER A 313 -8.54 16.06 -6.61
N THR A 314 -9.21 16.13 -5.46
CA THR A 314 -10.47 15.41 -5.13
C THR A 314 -10.39 13.89 -5.01
N ALA A 315 -9.20 13.30 -5.00
CA ALA A 315 -9.02 11.88 -4.65
C ALA A 315 -9.36 11.62 -3.17
N SER A 316 -9.65 10.36 -2.83
CA SER A 316 -9.92 9.95 -1.45
C SER A 316 -9.02 8.81 -0.98
N LEU A 317 -8.66 8.86 0.31
CA LEU A 317 -7.94 7.79 0.98
C LEU A 317 -8.66 7.41 2.28
N THR A 318 -8.89 6.12 2.47
CA THR A 318 -9.38 5.55 3.73
C THR A 318 -8.36 4.56 4.28
N ALA A 319 -8.07 4.64 5.58
CA ALA A 319 -7.30 3.63 6.28
C ALA A 319 -8.07 3.19 7.54
N ASP A 320 -8.20 1.88 7.73
CA ASP A 320 -8.90 1.32 8.88
C ASP A 320 -8.35 -0.06 9.27
N LEU A 321 -8.91 -0.59 10.35
CA LEU A 321 -8.77 -1.95 10.81
C LEU A 321 -9.96 -2.82 10.35
N SER A 322 -9.72 -4.07 9.97
CA SER A 322 -10.78 -4.97 9.52
C SER A 322 -11.81 -5.38 10.58
N GLY A 323 -11.45 -5.34 11.85
CA GLY A 323 -12.29 -5.83 12.94
C GLY A 323 -12.00 -7.28 13.37
N ASP A 324 -10.97 -7.92 12.81
CA ASP A 324 -10.61 -9.32 13.06
C ASP A 324 -9.25 -9.46 13.80
N THR A 325 -8.65 -10.66 13.79
CA THR A 325 -7.34 -10.92 14.42
C THR A 325 -6.25 -10.02 13.85
N CYS A 326 -5.52 -9.35 14.72
CA CYS A 326 -4.48 -8.40 14.35
C CYS A 326 -3.07 -9.05 14.34
N TRP A 327 -2.32 -8.86 13.26
CA TRP A 327 -0.93 -9.29 13.05
C TRP A 327 0.13 -8.67 13.99
N ASP A 328 -0.09 -7.48 14.56
CA ASP A 328 0.76 -6.88 15.61
C ASP A 328 -0.07 -6.42 16.82
N GLY A 329 -0.66 -7.39 17.51
CA GLY A 329 -1.38 -7.14 18.77
C GLY A 329 -2.62 -6.28 18.56
N TRP A 330 -2.51 -4.98 18.83
CA TRP A 330 -3.57 -3.97 18.64
C TRP A 330 -3.23 -2.93 17.56
N ARG A 331 -2.13 -3.11 16.81
CA ARG A 331 -1.63 -2.16 15.81
C ARG A 331 -1.61 -2.79 14.42
N CYS A 332 -2.74 -2.94 13.76
CA CYS A 332 -2.75 -3.56 12.42
C CYS A 332 -2.83 -2.61 11.24
N SER A 333 -3.27 -1.38 11.48
CA SER A 333 -3.17 -0.31 10.51
C SER A 333 -2.05 0.62 10.92
N GLN A 334 -0.86 0.46 10.34
CA GLN A 334 0.36 1.14 10.77
C GLN A 334 0.99 2.00 9.68
N TRP A 335 1.41 3.20 10.08
CA TRP A 335 2.21 4.11 9.28
C TRP A 335 3.48 4.45 10.05
N LEU A 336 4.63 3.89 9.66
CA LEU A 336 5.86 4.00 10.43
C LEU A 336 7.01 4.62 9.64
N ASP A 337 7.75 5.54 10.25
CA ASP A 337 9.03 6.05 9.73
C ASP A 337 9.01 6.57 8.28
N ASN A 338 7.88 7.14 7.84
CA ASN A 338 7.77 7.73 6.51
C ASN A 338 8.27 9.19 6.54
N SER A 339 8.94 9.62 5.47
CA SER A 339 9.68 10.88 5.43
C SER A 339 9.38 11.70 4.18
N ALA A 340 9.22 13.01 4.35
CA ALA A 340 9.28 13.96 3.25
C ALA A 340 10.54 14.84 3.44
N ASP A 341 11.59 14.63 2.63
CA ASP A 341 12.97 15.09 2.96
C ASP A 341 13.89 15.56 1.80
N GLY A 342 13.37 15.99 0.67
CA GLY A 342 14.16 16.40 -0.53
C GLY A 342 14.93 17.73 -0.48
N GLY A 343 15.22 18.27 0.71
CA GLY A 343 15.86 19.58 0.93
C GLY A 343 14.96 20.80 0.63
N GLY A 344 14.43 21.46 1.67
CA GLY A 344 13.46 22.55 1.53
C GLY A 344 12.30 22.48 2.54
N ALA A 345 11.16 23.10 2.20
CA ALA A 345 9.93 22.98 2.99
C ALA A 345 9.12 21.78 2.48
N HIS A 346 9.06 20.72 3.27
CA HIS A 346 8.38 19.46 2.97
C HIS A 346 7.19 19.24 3.90
N TYR A 347 6.18 18.52 3.45
CA TYR A 347 4.89 18.47 4.15
C TYR A 347 4.35 17.05 4.28
N GLY A 348 3.86 16.70 5.48
CA GLY A 348 3.17 15.42 5.72
C GLY A 348 4.12 14.24 5.61
N GLY A 349 4.82 13.89 6.69
CA GLY A 349 5.79 12.77 6.66
C GLY A 349 5.11 11.44 6.33
N HIS A 350 4.02 11.14 7.01
CA HIS A 350 3.15 10.02 6.65
C HIS A 350 2.23 10.38 5.50
N LEU A 351 1.47 11.47 5.62
CA LEU A 351 0.45 11.82 4.65
C LEU A 351 0.30 13.32 4.43
N ALA A 352 0.17 13.68 3.15
CA ALA A 352 -0.12 15.03 2.69
C ALA A 352 -1.43 15.07 1.87
N ALA A 353 -2.39 15.91 2.28
CA ALA A 353 -3.68 16.09 1.62
C ALA A 353 -3.80 17.49 1.01
N TYR A 354 -4.18 17.58 -0.26
CA TYR A 354 -4.23 18.84 -1.02
C TYR A 354 -5.48 18.96 -1.92
N ASP A 355 -5.82 20.20 -2.28
CA ASP A 355 -6.71 20.52 -3.40
C ASP A 355 -8.02 19.69 -3.47
N GLY A 356 -8.78 19.69 -2.37
CA GLY A 356 -10.08 19.02 -2.29
C GLY A 356 -10.02 17.54 -1.96
N ALA A 357 -8.85 17.01 -1.57
CA ALA A 357 -8.71 15.64 -1.11
C ALA A 357 -9.59 15.32 0.11
N SER A 358 -10.04 14.07 0.20
CA SER A 358 -10.80 13.54 1.34
C SER A 358 -10.06 12.37 1.99
N VAL A 359 -9.55 12.56 3.20
CA VAL A 359 -8.78 11.55 3.93
C VAL A 359 -9.49 11.16 5.21
N GLN A 360 -9.71 9.85 5.41
CA GLN A 360 -10.31 9.29 6.63
C GLN A 360 -9.39 8.21 7.20
N LEU A 361 -9.00 8.37 8.46
CA LEU A 361 -8.07 7.48 9.14
C LEU A 361 -8.71 7.01 10.45
N SER A 362 -9.07 5.74 10.49
CA SER A 362 -9.75 5.12 11.62
C SER A 362 -8.85 4.06 12.24
N ARG A 363 -8.75 4.01 13.57
CA ARG A 363 -8.00 2.95 14.28
C ARG A 363 -6.59 2.72 13.73
N THR A 364 -5.91 3.82 13.38
CA THR A 364 -4.57 3.81 12.79
C THR A 364 -3.50 4.19 13.81
N HIS A 365 -2.31 3.60 13.68
CA HIS A 365 -1.13 3.96 14.43
C HIS A 365 -0.12 4.65 13.51
N MET A 366 0.25 5.89 13.83
CA MET A 366 1.18 6.69 13.03
C MET A 366 2.35 7.15 13.88
N GLY A 367 3.57 6.72 13.52
CA GLY A 367 4.75 7.07 14.29
C GLY A 367 6.04 7.15 13.49
N GLY A 368 7.00 7.94 14.00
CA GLY A 368 8.28 8.14 13.35
C GLY A 368 8.24 9.04 12.11
N GLY A 369 7.07 9.61 11.76
CA GLY A 369 6.92 10.47 10.60
C GLY A 369 7.81 11.72 10.66
N ARG A 370 8.41 12.08 9.53
CA ARG A 370 9.30 13.24 9.38
C ARG A 370 8.90 14.15 8.23
N ALA A 371 8.73 15.43 8.50
CA ALA A 371 8.50 16.48 7.52
C ALA A 371 8.68 17.85 8.18
N ALA A 372 8.92 18.90 7.38
CA ALA A 372 9.06 20.24 7.93
C ALA A 372 7.75 20.78 8.52
N LEU A 373 6.61 20.43 7.92
CA LEU A 373 5.30 20.80 8.44
C LEU A 373 4.36 19.60 8.44
N GLY A 374 3.79 19.31 9.61
CA GLY A 374 2.99 18.10 9.79
C GLY A 374 3.87 16.86 9.70
N THR A 375 4.66 16.62 10.74
CA THR A 375 5.59 15.47 10.79
C THR A 375 4.86 14.16 10.56
N ALA A 376 3.60 14.04 11.02
CA ALA A 376 2.71 12.97 10.62
C ALA A 376 1.82 13.38 9.42
N LEU A 377 0.97 14.39 9.63
CA LEU A 377 -0.12 14.73 8.71
C LEU A 377 -0.11 16.20 8.35
N TYR A 378 -0.32 16.49 7.07
CA TYR A 378 -0.49 17.86 6.58
C TYR A 378 -1.68 17.97 5.62
N ALA A 379 -2.57 18.93 5.86
CA ALA A 379 -3.71 19.22 5.01
C ALA A 379 -3.70 20.68 4.56
N SER A 380 -3.88 20.92 3.26
CA SER A 380 -3.87 22.26 2.69
C SER A 380 -4.83 22.43 1.51
N GLY A 381 -5.36 23.64 1.35
CA GLY A 381 -6.22 23.99 0.23
C GLY A 381 -7.71 23.87 0.57
N LEU A 382 -8.53 24.60 -0.20
CA LEU A 382 -9.97 24.64 -0.01
C LEU A 382 -10.60 23.27 -0.26
N PHE A 383 -11.59 22.93 0.57
CA PHE A 383 -12.34 21.67 0.51
C PHE A 383 -11.53 20.40 0.83
N THR A 384 -10.25 20.54 1.16
CA THR A 384 -9.42 19.44 1.66
C THR A 384 -9.88 19.07 3.07
N GLN A 385 -10.20 17.79 3.28
CA GLN A 385 -10.73 17.26 4.54
C GLN A 385 -9.83 16.15 5.07
N LEU A 386 -9.53 16.24 6.36
CA LEU A 386 -8.81 15.23 7.13
C LEU A 386 -9.66 14.81 8.33
N ALA A 387 -10.10 13.56 8.38
CA ALA A 387 -10.86 13.01 9.51
C ALA A 387 -10.08 11.87 10.16
N LEU A 388 -9.93 11.94 11.48
CA LEU A 388 -9.32 10.88 12.28
C LEU A 388 -10.32 10.38 13.33
N ASP A 389 -10.45 9.06 13.44
CA ASP A 389 -11.21 8.40 14.50
C ASP A 389 -10.36 7.31 15.18
N GLY A 390 -10.35 7.25 16.50
CA GLY A 390 -9.75 6.15 17.26
C GLY A 390 -8.25 5.91 17.00
N SER A 391 -7.49 6.95 16.65
CA SER A 391 -6.12 6.80 16.11
C SER A 391 -5.03 7.35 17.04
N PHE A 392 -3.83 6.75 16.97
CA PHE A 392 -2.66 7.13 17.75
C PHE A 392 -1.62 7.81 16.87
N LEU A 393 -1.14 8.98 17.29
CA LEU A 393 -0.03 9.69 16.65
C LEU A 393 1.09 9.88 17.67
N THR A 394 2.16 9.09 17.53
CA THR A 394 3.20 8.98 18.55
C THR A 394 4.60 8.94 17.98
N GLY A 395 5.58 9.56 18.62
CA GLY A 395 6.98 9.49 18.17
C GLY A 395 7.27 10.20 16.84
N ASN A 396 6.39 11.09 16.37
CA ASN A 396 6.58 11.84 15.14
C ASN A 396 7.48 13.08 15.36
N GLY A 397 8.34 13.36 14.38
CA GLY A 397 9.38 14.39 14.47
C GLY A 397 10.63 13.95 15.22
N LEU A 398 11.69 14.73 15.07
CA LEU A 398 13.01 14.64 15.70
C LEU A 398 13.56 16.06 15.92
N ALA A 399 12.84 16.87 16.70
CA ALA A 399 13.22 18.25 17.00
C ALA A 399 14.70 18.35 17.41
N SER A 400 15.50 18.94 16.53
CA SER A 400 16.92 19.23 16.76
C SER A 400 17.21 20.66 16.31
N PRO A 401 18.23 21.34 16.87
CA PRO A 401 18.57 22.70 16.48
C PRO A 401 18.87 22.80 14.98
N GLY A 402 17.98 23.47 14.22
CA GLY A 402 18.12 23.65 12.76
C GLY A 402 17.18 22.79 11.91
N ASN A 403 16.41 21.88 12.51
CA ASN A 403 15.32 21.16 11.84
C ASN A 403 14.00 21.88 12.12
N ASP A 404 13.38 22.42 11.08
CA ASP A 404 12.05 23.03 11.15
C ASP A 404 10.97 21.93 11.04
N GLU A 405 10.87 21.01 12.00
CA GLU A 405 9.84 19.94 12.03
C GLU A 405 8.63 20.38 12.88
N ASN A 406 7.87 21.31 12.31
CA ASN A 406 6.79 22.01 12.99
C ASN A 406 5.48 21.23 12.88
N TYR A 407 4.87 20.98 14.04
CA TYR A 407 3.56 20.34 14.20
C TYR A 407 3.53 18.85 13.86
N VAL A 408 2.80 18.08 14.65
CA VAL A 408 2.46 16.69 14.33
C VAL A 408 1.41 16.68 13.22
N ILE A 409 0.38 17.53 13.37
CA ILE A 409 -0.68 17.75 12.40
C ILE A 409 -0.69 19.23 12.01
N GLY A 410 -0.62 19.52 10.71
CA GLY A 410 -0.73 20.87 10.15
C GLY A 410 -1.96 21.05 9.27
N VAL A 411 -2.72 22.12 9.48
CA VAL A 411 -3.90 22.48 8.67
C VAL A 411 -3.74 23.90 8.14
N ASN A 412 -3.84 24.07 6.82
CA ASN A 412 -3.54 25.34 6.16
C ASN A 412 -4.49 25.66 4.99
N ALA A 413 -4.47 26.92 4.57
CA ALA A 413 -5.04 27.40 3.31
C ALA A 413 -6.51 26.99 3.06
N GLY A 414 -7.31 26.92 4.12
CA GLY A 414 -8.73 26.60 4.03
C GLY A 414 -9.08 25.11 4.08
N ALA A 415 -8.13 24.26 4.47
CA ALA A 415 -8.41 22.86 4.79
C ALA A 415 -9.15 22.73 6.13
N SER A 416 -9.87 21.63 6.30
CA SER A 416 -10.51 21.25 7.57
C SER A 416 -9.95 19.94 8.11
N ALA A 417 -9.77 19.87 9.42
CA ALA A 417 -9.44 18.63 10.12
C ALA A 417 -10.39 18.38 11.29
N GLU A 418 -10.89 17.14 11.40
CA GLU A 418 -11.65 16.64 12.53
C GLU A 418 -10.90 15.48 13.20
N LEU A 419 -10.61 15.63 14.49
CA LEU A 419 -9.99 14.61 15.32
C LEU A 419 -11.00 14.17 16.35
N LYS A 420 -11.28 12.87 16.38
CA LYS A 420 -12.22 12.26 17.30
C LYS A 420 -11.61 11.01 17.91
N HIS A 421 -11.62 10.87 19.23
CA HIS A 421 -10.96 9.73 19.87
C HIS A 421 -9.51 9.58 19.41
N VAL A 422 -8.76 10.68 19.35
CA VAL A 422 -7.37 10.67 18.88
C VAL A 422 -6.43 10.87 20.05
N THR A 423 -5.34 10.12 20.08
CA THR A 423 -4.24 10.31 21.04
C THR A 423 -3.01 10.85 20.34
N VAL A 424 -2.70 12.12 20.56
CA VAL A 424 -1.47 12.78 20.10
C VAL A 424 -0.53 12.93 21.29
N SER A 425 0.49 12.08 21.40
CA SER A 425 1.39 12.05 22.57
C SER A 425 2.77 11.51 22.23
N GLY A 426 3.79 11.87 23.01
CA GLY A 426 5.14 11.33 22.81
C GLY A 426 5.82 11.75 21.51
N ASN A 427 5.35 12.83 20.87
CA ASN A 427 5.92 13.37 19.65
C ASN A 427 7.07 14.34 19.97
N GLN A 428 7.91 14.62 18.97
CA GLN A 428 9.08 15.48 19.05
C GLN A 428 9.02 16.57 17.98
N SER A 429 7.86 17.20 17.78
CA SER A 429 7.72 18.41 16.96
C SER A 429 8.43 19.60 17.60
N SER A 430 8.82 20.62 16.83
CA SER A 430 9.58 21.78 17.33
C SER A 430 8.74 22.97 17.82
N ALA A 431 7.49 23.11 17.35
CA ALA A 431 6.67 24.31 17.60
C ALA A 431 5.46 24.06 18.51
N ALA A 432 4.60 23.11 18.17
CA ALA A 432 3.39 22.73 18.92
C ALA A 432 2.94 21.35 18.46
N ALA A 433 2.01 20.70 19.16
CA ALA A 433 1.43 19.44 18.68
C ALA A 433 0.59 19.65 17.41
N LEU A 434 -0.24 20.71 17.40
CA LEU A 434 -1.16 21.04 16.32
C LEU A 434 -0.83 22.41 15.73
N GLY A 435 -0.85 22.53 14.40
CA GLY A 435 -0.69 23.78 13.67
C GLY A 435 -1.93 24.11 12.83
N ALA A 436 -2.44 25.33 12.96
CA ALA A 436 -3.56 25.82 12.16
C ALA A 436 -3.26 27.22 11.60
N ASN A 437 -3.45 27.40 10.29
CA ASN A 437 -3.20 28.69 9.64
C ASN A 437 -4.31 29.08 8.66
N GLY A 438 -4.82 30.31 8.79
CA GLY A 438 -5.68 30.96 7.80
C GLY A 438 -7.13 31.08 8.26
N THR A 439 -7.80 32.15 7.85
CA THR A 439 -9.15 32.52 8.33
C THR A 439 -10.26 31.56 7.93
N THR A 440 -9.99 30.64 7.00
CA THR A 440 -10.92 29.64 6.49
C THR A 440 -10.52 28.22 6.86
N SER A 441 -9.40 28.05 7.56
CA SER A 441 -8.95 26.73 8.01
C SER A 441 -9.67 26.36 9.29
N GLU A 442 -10.10 25.11 9.40
CA GLU A 442 -10.90 24.62 10.51
C GLU A 442 -10.20 23.42 11.17
N LEU A 443 -10.14 23.44 12.51
CA LEU A 443 -9.60 22.34 13.30
C LEU A 443 -10.56 22.05 14.45
N THR A 444 -11.19 20.87 14.41
CA THR A 444 -12.12 20.41 15.43
C THR A 444 -11.54 19.19 16.13
N ILE A 445 -11.46 19.25 17.46
CA ILE A 445 -10.96 18.16 18.30
C ILE A 445 -12.04 17.79 19.30
N ARG A 446 -12.41 16.50 19.33
CA ARG A 446 -13.45 15.95 20.19
C ARG A 446 -12.99 14.68 20.87
N ASN A 447 -13.32 14.51 22.15
CA ASN A 447 -13.07 13.29 22.93
C ASN A 447 -11.64 12.76 22.75
N SER A 448 -10.65 13.64 22.82
CA SER A 448 -9.29 13.33 22.38
C SER A 448 -8.26 13.71 23.45
N ILE A 449 -7.05 13.18 23.31
CA ILE A 449 -5.89 13.55 24.12
C ILE A 449 -4.87 14.23 23.22
N VAL A 450 -4.44 15.43 23.59
CA VAL A 450 -3.32 16.13 22.97
C VAL A 450 -2.32 16.52 24.05
N TRP A 451 -1.33 15.65 24.27
CA TRP A 451 -0.42 15.76 25.39
C TRP A 451 1.03 15.91 24.94
N HIS A 452 1.54 17.14 25.01
CA HIS A 452 2.92 17.45 24.67
C HIS A 452 3.55 18.38 25.73
N PRO A 453 4.05 17.85 26.87
CA PRO A 453 4.29 18.62 28.09
C PRO A 453 5.36 19.71 27.98
N THR A 454 6.14 19.74 26.91
CA THR A 454 7.22 20.71 26.68
C THR A 454 6.86 21.80 25.67
N LEU A 455 5.72 21.70 24.99
CA LEU A 455 5.31 22.62 23.94
C LEU A 455 3.83 23.00 24.05
N PRO A 456 3.42 24.09 23.40
CA PRO A 456 2.01 24.41 23.23
C PRO A 456 1.24 23.28 22.55
N VAL A 457 -0.02 23.13 22.92
CA VAL A 457 -0.97 22.21 22.27
C VAL A 457 -1.22 22.69 20.84
N LEU A 458 -1.47 23.99 20.67
CA LEU A 458 -1.86 24.61 19.40
C LEU A 458 -0.96 25.80 19.05
N ALA A 459 -0.58 25.89 17.79
CA ALA A 459 -0.07 27.11 17.17
C ALA A 459 -1.05 27.59 16.10
N ALA A 460 -1.81 28.63 16.41
CA ALA A 460 -2.79 29.22 15.50
C ALA A 460 -2.26 30.54 14.93
N THR A 461 -2.30 30.70 13.60
CA THR A 461 -1.88 31.92 12.90
C THR A 461 -2.92 32.36 11.87
N ASN A 462 -3.10 33.67 11.68
CA ASN A 462 -4.12 34.21 10.77
C ASN A 462 -5.57 33.78 11.11
N SER A 463 -5.87 33.64 12.40
CA SER A 463 -7.21 33.43 12.96
C SER A 463 -8.02 32.28 12.34
N PRO A 464 -7.53 31.02 12.40
CA PRO A 464 -8.30 29.85 12.02
C PRO A 464 -9.45 29.60 13.00
N VAL A 465 -10.43 28.80 12.60
CA VAL A 465 -11.50 28.35 13.48
C VAL A 465 -11.04 27.08 14.18
N THR A 466 -10.87 27.13 15.50
CA THR A 466 -10.46 25.98 16.30
C THR A 466 -11.48 25.68 17.38
N THR A 467 -11.94 24.43 17.44
CA THR A 467 -12.91 23.97 18.44
C THR A 467 -12.35 22.80 19.22
N PHE A 468 -12.41 22.90 20.55
CA PHE A 468 -12.08 21.83 21.47
C PHE A 468 -13.34 21.46 22.25
N ASP A 469 -13.64 20.18 22.33
CA ASP A 469 -14.75 19.64 23.12
C ASP A 469 -14.33 18.31 23.76
N CYS A 470 -14.34 18.26 25.09
CA CYS A 470 -13.84 17.14 25.86
C CYS A 470 -12.43 16.67 25.46
N VAL A 471 -11.43 17.55 25.63
CA VAL A 471 -10.04 17.24 25.25
C VAL A 471 -9.11 17.32 26.46
N VAL A 472 -8.34 16.27 26.71
CA VAL A 472 -7.30 16.28 27.75
C VAL A 472 -6.01 16.83 27.15
N VAL A 473 -5.44 17.86 27.78
CA VAL A 473 -4.30 18.63 27.26
C VAL A 473 -3.24 18.92 28.31
N ASN A 474 -2.02 19.28 27.88
CA ASN A 474 -0.95 19.68 28.81
C ASN A 474 -1.00 21.14 29.27
N GLU A 475 -1.71 22.00 28.53
CA GLU A 475 -1.91 23.41 28.85
C GLU A 475 -3.14 23.95 28.11
N ASN A 476 -3.71 25.06 28.57
CA ASN A 476 -4.89 25.69 27.96
C ASN A 476 -4.67 27.16 27.53
N GLY A 477 -3.43 27.65 27.62
CA GLY A 477 -3.05 28.98 27.17
C GLY A 477 -3.11 29.13 25.65
N SER A 478 -2.80 28.07 24.89
CA SER A 478 -2.89 28.08 23.42
C SER A 478 -4.26 27.69 22.86
N THR A 479 -5.06 26.94 23.61
CA THR A 479 -6.37 26.43 23.19
C THR A 479 -7.53 27.33 23.61
N GLY A 480 -7.32 28.19 24.60
CA GLY A 480 -8.39 28.92 25.28
C GLY A 480 -9.05 28.10 26.40
N ALA A 481 -9.98 28.73 27.12
CA ALA A 481 -10.47 28.23 28.42
C ALA A 481 -11.66 27.24 28.35
N GLY A 482 -12.13 26.84 27.18
CA GLY A 482 -13.35 26.02 27.02
C GLY A 482 -13.08 24.67 26.35
N GLY A 483 -13.77 23.62 26.81
CA GLY A 483 -13.76 22.28 26.20
C GLY A 483 -12.47 21.47 26.39
N VAL A 484 -11.54 21.97 27.23
CA VAL A 484 -10.26 21.30 27.53
C VAL A 484 -10.09 21.07 29.03
N GLU A 485 -9.41 20.00 29.41
CA GLU A 485 -8.99 19.69 30.79
C GLU A 485 -7.47 19.54 30.85
N VAL A 486 -6.83 20.28 31.75
CA VAL A 486 -5.37 20.25 31.91
C VAL A 486 -4.99 19.19 32.94
N ALA A 487 -4.75 17.96 32.48
CA ALA A 487 -4.42 16.83 33.35
C ALA A 487 -3.49 15.83 32.66
N ASN A 488 -2.60 15.20 33.44
CA ASN A 488 -1.73 14.13 32.93
C ASN A 488 -2.59 12.90 32.56
N PRO A 489 -2.57 12.42 31.31
CA PRO A 489 -3.39 11.29 30.87
C PRO A 489 -3.05 9.95 31.52
N ALA A 490 -1.93 9.85 32.25
CA ALA A 490 -1.53 8.63 32.98
C ALA A 490 -1.56 7.35 32.13
N PHE A 491 -0.86 7.36 30.99
CA PHE A 491 -0.75 6.20 30.10
C PHE A 491 -0.07 4.99 30.77
N ARG A 492 -0.38 3.77 30.28
CA ARG A 492 0.15 2.50 30.81
C ARG A 492 1.67 2.44 30.83
N ASN A 493 2.33 2.69 29.69
CA ASN A 493 3.80 2.61 29.60
C ASN A 493 4.37 3.42 28.42
N THR A 494 4.55 4.72 28.63
CA THR A 494 5.09 5.62 27.60
C THR A 494 6.52 5.29 27.17
N VAL A 495 7.32 4.64 28.01
CA VAL A 495 8.71 4.24 27.69
C VAL A 495 8.73 3.13 26.64
N ALA A 496 7.74 2.24 26.66
CA ALA A 496 7.57 1.19 25.66
C ALA A 496 6.73 1.64 24.44
N GLY A 497 6.32 2.91 24.38
CA GLY A 497 5.43 3.42 23.34
C GLY A 497 3.96 3.01 23.51
N ASP A 498 3.56 2.50 24.68
CA ASP A 498 2.18 2.15 24.99
C ASP A 498 1.44 3.36 25.58
N TYR A 499 0.67 4.03 24.72
CA TYR A 499 -0.12 5.23 25.03
C TYR A 499 -1.60 4.91 25.28
N ARG A 500 -1.94 3.66 25.59
CA ARG A 500 -3.25 3.31 26.14
C ARG A 500 -3.43 3.83 27.55
N LEU A 501 -4.68 3.99 27.99
CA LEU A 501 -5.01 4.56 29.29
C LEU A 501 -4.61 3.62 30.42
N GLY A 502 -3.93 4.18 31.43
CA GLY A 502 -3.58 3.47 32.66
C GLY A 502 -4.67 3.61 33.72
N ALA A 503 -4.65 2.69 34.69
CA ALA A 503 -5.55 2.74 35.83
C ALA A 503 -5.44 4.09 36.57
N GLY A 504 -6.58 4.78 36.73
CA GLY A 504 -6.65 6.10 37.37
C GLY A 504 -6.34 7.27 36.44
N SER A 505 -6.33 7.05 35.13
CA SER A 505 -6.28 8.14 34.15
C SER A 505 -7.48 9.08 34.30
N PRO A 506 -7.27 10.41 34.28
CA PRO A 506 -8.35 11.39 34.27
C PRO A 506 -9.12 11.42 32.93
N ALA A 507 -8.64 10.68 31.92
CA ALA A 507 -9.30 10.56 30.62
C ALA A 507 -10.37 9.46 30.60
N ILE A 508 -10.44 8.61 31.63
CA ILE A 508 -11.44 7.53 31.74
C ILE A 508 -12.79 8.12 32.16
N ASP A 509 -13.87 7.69 31.50
CA ASP A 509 -15.25 8.18 31.69
C ASP A 509 -15.32 9.71 31.67
N PHE A 510 -14.55 10.35 30.81
CA PHE A 510 -14.39 11.80 30.85
C PHE A 510 -15.44 12.53 30.00
N CYS A 511 -15.84 11.93 28.88
CA CYS A 511 -16.57 12.60 27.82
C CYS A 511 -18.04 12.21 27.71
N ALA A 512 -18.84 13.20 27.32
CA ALA A 512 -20.20 12.96 26.84
C ALA A 512 -20.16 12.15 25.53
N GLY A 513 -21.27 11.48 25.23
CA GLY A 513 -21.40 10.66 24.03
C GLY A 513 -20.95 11.39 22.77
N SER A 514 -20.12 10.71 21.99
CA SER A 514 -19.74 11.13 20.66
C SER A 514 -20.58 10.38 19.62
N ASP A 515 -20.76 10.93 18.42
CA ASP A 515 -21.36 10.19 17.30
C ASP A 515 -20.49 8.99 16.82
N ALA A 516 -19.42 8.60 17.54
CA ALA A 516 -18.56 7.48 17.16
C ALA A 516 -19.17 6.19 17.69
N THR A 517 -19.45 5.29 16.78
CA THR A 517 -20.00 3.97 17.05
C THR A 517 -19.00 2.84 16.77
N ALA A 518 -17.87 3.16 16.14
CA ALA A 518 -16.80 2.20 15.89
C ALA A 518 -16.09 1.84 17.21
N SER A 519 -15.66 0.58 17.32
CA SER A 519 -14.83 0.14 18.43
C SER A 519 -13.47 0.85 18.42
N ASP A 520 -12.71 0.73 19.50
CA ASP A 520 -11.29 1.13 19.48
C ASP A 520 -10.41 0.09 18.74
N VAL A 521 -9.09 0.28 18.86
CA VAL A 521 -8.05 -0.58 18.27
C VAL A 521 -7.96 -1.97 18.91
N GLU A 522 -8.51 -2.16 20.11
CA GLU A 522 -8.59 -3.44 20.83
C GLU A 522 -9.96 -4.12 20.64
N HIS A 523 -10.83 -3.54 19.81
CA HIS A 523 -12.22 -3.95 19.57
C HIS A 523 -13.15 -3.74 20.76
N HIS A 524 -12.82 -2.86 21.69
CA HIS A 524 -13.70 -2.46 22.76
C HIS A 524 -14.77 -1.50 22.24
N SER A 525 -16.02 -1.73 22.65
CA SER A 525 -17.11 -0.80 22.33
C SER A 525 -16.92 0.50 23.10
N ARG A 526 -17.20 1.63 22.46
CA ARG A 526 -17.10 2.96 23.09
C ARG A 526 -18.24 3.20 24.09
N GLY A 527 -17.97 3.99 25.12
CA GLY A 527 -18.97 4.47 26.07
C GLY A 527 -19.27 3.48 27.20
N ILE A 528 -18.28 2.70 27.63
CA ILE A 528 -18.42 1.71 28.70
C ILE A 528 -18.11 2.38 30.05
N ASP A 529 -19.09 2.35 30.96
CA ASP A 529 -18.96 2.88 32.32
C ASP A 529 -17.95 2.04 33.14
N GLU A 530 -16.84 2.64 33.56
CA GLU A 530 -15.78 1.95 34.28
C GLU A 530 -15.99 1.99 35.80
N PRO A 531 -16.19 0.83 36.46
CA PRO A 531 -16.54 0.79 37.87
C PRO A 531 -15.46 1.43 38.77
N GLY A 532 -15.80 2.55 39.39
CA GLY A 532 -14.92 3.25 40.33
C GLY A 532 -14.18 4.45 39.75
N SER A 533 -14.36 4.72 38.45
CA SER A 533 -14.03 5.99 37.82
C SER A 533 -15.15 7.01 38.06
N SER A 534 -14.82 8.30 38.00
CA SER A 534 -15.82 9.36 38.10
C SER A 534 -16.24 9.81 36.70
N ASN A 535 -17.53 9.65 36.40
CA ASN A 535 -18.12 10.02 35.12
C ASN A 535 -18.13 11.55 35.02
N GLY A 536 -17.16 12.12 34.30
CA GLY A 536 -16.98 13.56 34.13
C GLY A 536 -18.18 14.18 33.42
N ALA A 537 -18.14 14.21 32.09
CA ALA A 537 -19.25 14.62 31.25
C ALA A 537 -20.10 13.43 30.72
N GLY A 538 -19.59 12.20 30.80
CA GLY A 538 -20.28 10.99 30.34
C GLY A 538 -19.47 9.72 30.58
N LEU A 539 -19.70 8.70 29.74
CA LEU A 539 -19.10 7.36 29.85
C LEU A 539 -18.02 7.08 28.80
N PHE A 540 -17.68 8.08 27.99
CA PHE A 540 -16.72 7.87 26.90
C PHE A 540 -15.36 8.31 27.38
N ASP A 541 -14.35 7.53 27.03
CA ASP A 541 -12.98 7.92 27.29
C ASP A 541 -12.53 9.03 26.33
N ALA A 542 -11.60 9.86 26.80
CA ALA A 542 -10.87 10.76 25.92
C ALA A 542 -9.67 10.03 25.34
N GLY A 543 -9.46 10.16 24.03
CA GLY A 543 -8.35 9.53 23.33
C GLY A 543 -8.79 8.30 22.55
N ALA A 544 -7.81 7.56 22.05
CA ALA A 544 -8.02 6.50 21.09
C ALA A 544 -8.43 5.17 21.70
N ASP A 545 -7.99 4.95 22.94
CA ASP A 545 -8.24 3.76 23.75
C ASP A 545 -9.56 3.90 24.50
N GLU A 546 -10.33 2.82 24.60
CA GLU A 546 -11.39 2.67 25.60
C GLU A 546 -10.86 1.73 26.70
N TYR A 547 -10.65 2.28 27.89
CA TYR A 547 -10.11 1.56 29.02
C TYR A 547 -11.11 0.55 29.57
N LEU A 548 -10.67 -0.70 29.74
CA LEU A 548 -11.40 -1.70 30.50
C LEU A 548 -10.60 -2.18 31.72
N MET A 549 -11.22 -2.20 32.90
CA MET A 549 -10.60 -2.72 34.14
C MET A 549 -10.10 -4.17 33.99
N VAL A 550 -10.69 -4.97 33.10
CA VAL A 550 -10.26 -6.35 32.84
C VAL A 550 -8.86 -6.38 32.21
N ASP A 551 -8.47 -5.36 31.43
CA ASP A 551 -7.15 -5.28 30.81
C ASP A 551 -6.03 -5.13 31.85
N ALA A 552 -6.33 -4.45 32.96
CA ALA A 552 -5.38 -4.25 34.05
C ALA A 552 -5.03 -5.56 34.80
N LEU A 553 -5.92 -6.56 34.77
CA LEU A 553 -5.76 -7.84 35.48
C LEU A 553 -4.98 -8.90 34.69
N PHE A 554 -4.85 -8.74 33.36
CA PHE A 554 -4.18 -9.71 32.47
C PHE A 554 -3.02 -9.11 31.66
N SER A 555 -2.71 -7.82 31.81
CA SER A 555 -1.61 -7.13 31.12
C SER A 555 -0.20 -7.71 31.39
N ASP A 556 -0.03 -8.61 32.37
CA ASP A 556 1.26 -9.24 32.71
C ASP A 556 1.41 -10.70 32.25
N ARG A 557 0.39 -11.31 31.61
CA ARG A 557 0.44 -12.75 31.26
C ARG A 557 -0.21 -13.06 29.92
N PHE A 558 0.57 -13.73 29.07
CA PHE A 558 0.29 -14.24 27.72
C PHE A 558 0.68 -13.30 26.57
N ALA A 559 1.98 -13.01 26.48
CA ALA A 559 2.66 -13.08 25.18
C ALA A 559 3.46 -14.39 25.18
N GLU A 560 2.97 -15.41 24.48
CA GLU A 560 3.78 -16.51 23.94
C GLU A 560 3.85 -16.37 22.43
#